data_AF-A0ABC8RL95-F1
#
_entry.id   AF-A0ABC8RL95-F1
#
_cell.length_a   1.000
_cell.length_b   1.000
_cell.length_c   1.000
_cell.angle_alpha   90.00
_cell.angle_beta   90.00
_cell.angle_gamma   90.00
#
_symmetry.space_group_name_H-M   'P 1'
#
loop_
_entity.id
_entity.type
_entity.pdbx_description
1 polymer ?
#
loop_
_entity_poly.entity_id
_entity_poly.type
_entity_poly.pdbx_seq_one_letter_code
_entity_poly.pdbx_strand_id
1 'polypeptide(L)' 'MVHKAQDIASKRGKLLTEDFLFLIRKDLPKLNRCTELLSMNEELKQARKAFEVDEEKLATIE' A
#
# COMPACT_ATOMS: atom_id res chain seq x y z
N MET A 1 7.58 -8.32 -15.70
CA MET A 1 7.52 -7.14 -14.79
C MET A 1 8.03 -7.49 -13.41
N VAL A 2 7.52 -8.56 -12.78
CA VAL A 2 7.92 -9.00 -11.42
C VAL A 2 9.42 -9.27 -11.27
N HIS A 3 10.06 -10.02 -12.19
CA HIS A 3 11.51 -10.27 -12.12
C HIS A 3 12.34 -8.97 -12.10
N LYS A 4 12.01 -7.99 -12.95
CA LYS A 4 12.70 -6.69 -12.95
C LYS A 4 12.50 -5.91 -11.65
N ALA A 5 11.32 -6.02 -11.03
CA ALA A 5 11.04 -5.39 -9.75
C ALA A 5 11.82 -6.09 -8.62
N GLN A 6 11.95 -7.41 -8.71
CA GLN A 6 12.75 -8.22 -7.78
C GLN A 6 14.25 -7.90 -7.88
N ASP A 7 14.77 -7.63 -9.08
CA ASP A 7 16.16 -7.18 -9.26
C ASP A 7 16.41 -5.83 -8.56
N ILE A 8 15.46 -4.89 -8.63
CA ILE A 8 15.52 -3.60 -7.91
C ILE A 8 15.45 -3.84 -6.40
N ALA A 9 14.56 -4.72 -5.96
CA ALA A 9 14.36 -5.06 -4.56
C ALA A 9 15.51 -5.88 -3.95
N SER A 10 16.38 -6.49 -4.76
CA SER A 10 17.42 -7.43 -4.33
C SER A 10 18.30 -6.88 -3.22
N LYS A 11 18.68 -5.61 -3.30
CA LYS A 11 19.49 -4.91 -2.28
C LYS A 11 18.79 -4.80 -0.92
N ARG A 12 17.46 -4.73 -0.92
CA ARG A 12 16.63 -4.63 0.27
C ARG A 12 16.16 -6.00 0.78
N GLY A 13 16.24 -7.04 -0.04
CA GLY A 13 15.75 -8.39 0.28
C GLY A 13 14.22 -8.51 0.37
N LYS A 14 13.47 -7.44 0.07
CA LYS A 14 12.02 -7.41 0.11
C LYS A 14 11.45 -6.61 -1.05
N LEU A 15 10.59 -7.27 -1.82
CA LEU A 15 9.81 -6.67 -2.90
C LEU A 15 8.73 -5.76 -2.30
N LEU A 16 8.71 -4.51 -2.73
CA LEU A 16 7.75 -3.48 -2.32
C LEU A 16 7.03 -2.88 -3.53
N THR A 17 5.98 -2.10 -3.28
CA THR A 17 5.20 -1.42 -4.30
C THR A 17 6.03 -0.40 -5.08
N GLU A 18 6.98 0.26 -4.41
CA GLU A 18 7.87 1.28 -4.98
C GLU A 18 8.76 0.70 -6.09
N ASP A 19 9.08 -0.59 -6.05
CA ASP A 19 9.86 -1.24 -7.09
C ASP A 19 9.09 -1.29 -8.42
N PHE A 20 7.77 -1.48 -8.34
CA PHE A 20 6.88 -1.42 -9.50
C PHE A 20 6.70 0.01 -9.99
N LEU A 21 6.50 0.97 -9.06
CA LEU A 21 6.41 2.40 -9.39
C LEU A 21 7.67 2.88 -10.12
N PHE A 22 8.85 2.43 -9.67
CA PHE A 22 10.10 2.72 -10.36
C PHE A 22 10.11 2.20 -11.79
N LEU A 23 9.64 0.96 -12.05
CA LEU A 23 9.59 0.42 -13.41
C LEU A 23 8.67 1.22 -14.35
N ILE A 24 7.55 1.73 -13.84
CA ILE A 24 6.57 2.48 -14.64
C ILE A 24 6.80 4.00 -14.64
N ARG A 25 7.85 4.51 -13.99
CA ARG A 25 8.10 5.95 -13.79
C ARG A 25 8.16 6.82 -15.04
N LYS A 26 8.29 6.22 -16.23
CA LYS A 26 8.32 6.91 -17.52
C LYS A 26 6.96 6.97 -18.22
N ASP A 27 5.98 6.23 -17.72
CA ASP A 27 4.59 6.26 -18.17
C ASP A 27 3.78 7.06 -17.13
N LEU A 28 3.72 8.38 -17.33
CA LEU A 28 3.06 9.30 -16.40
C LEU A 28 1.57 8.96 -16.17
N PRO A 29 0.76 8.62 -17.21
CA PRO A 29 -0.62 8.19 -16.99
C PRO A 29 -0.73 6.98 -16.05
N LYS A 30 0.08 5.93 -16.25
CA LYS A 30 0.06 4.75 -15.38
C LYS A 30 0.58 5.08 -13.97
N LEU A 31 1.67 5.84 -13.87
CA LEU A 31 2.24 6.25 -12.59
C LEU A 31 1.23 7.04 -11.75
N ASN A 32 0.58 8.06 -12.35
CA ASN A 32 -0.41 8.88 -11.67
C ASN A 32 -1.57 8.04 -11.15
N ARG A 33 -2.11 7.15 -12.00
CA ARG A 33 -3.20 6.27 -11.61
C ARG A 33 -2.82 5.35 -10.45
N CYS A 34 -1.61 4.77 -10.47
CA CYS A 34 -1.13 3.93 -9.38
C CYS A 34 -0.97 4.73 -8.08
N THR A 35 -0.42 5.94 -8.14
CA THR A 35 -0.26 6.82 -6.97
C THR A 35 -1.60 7.16 -6.33
N GLU A 36 -2.60 7.54 -7.13
CA GLU A 36 -3.97 7.81 -6.64
C GLU A 36 -4.58 6.61 -5.91
N LEU A 37 -4.50 5.42 -6.52
CA LEU A 37 -5.06 4.19 -5.94
C LEU A 37 -4.38 3.79 -4.64
N LEU A 38 -3.06 3.98 -4.54
CA LEU A 38 -2.30 3.69 -3.32
C LEU A 38 -2.65 4.67 -2.21
N SER A 39 -2.80 5.97 -2.50
CA SER A 39 -3.25 6.98 -1.54
C SER A 39 -4.64 6.64 -1.00
N MET A 40 -5.59 6.35 -1.90
CA MET A 40 -6.95 5.98 -1.53
C MET A 40 -6.98 4.71 -0.67
N ASN A 41 -6.15 3.71 -0.98
CA ASN A 41 -6.08 2.49 -0.16
C ASN A 41 -5.57 2.80 1.25
N GLU A 42 -4.59 3.69 1.41
CA GLU A 42 -4.09 4.09 2.73
C GLU A 42 -5.15 4.86 3.52
N GLU A 43 -5.88 5.78 2.88
CA GLU A 43 -7.02 6.47 3.48
C GLU A 43 -8.11 5.48 3.94
N LEU A 44 -8.45 4.49 3.12
CA LEU A 44 -9.41 3.45 3.47
C LEU A 44 -8.92 2.56 4.62
N LYS A 45 -7.63 2.23 4.68
CA LYS A 45 -7.04 1.48 5.81
C LYS A 45 -7.11 2.30 7.10
N GLN A 46 -6.79 3.59 7.02
CA GLN A 46 -6.86 4.48 8.17
C GLN A 46 -8.31 4.63 8.66
N ALA A 47 -9.26 4.79 7.74
CA ALA A 47 -10.68 4.82 8.08
C ALA A 47 -11.11 3.52 8.77
N ARG A 48 -10.73 2.34 8.24
CA ARG A 48 -11.06 1.05 8.89
C ARG A 48 -10.53 0.94 10.32
N LYS A 49 -9.27 1.36 10.55
CA LYS A 49 -8.69 1.38 11.91
C LYS A 49 -9.48 2.22 12.91
N ALA A 50 -10.15 3.29 12.45
CA ALA A 50 -10.98 4.12 13.32
C ALA A 50 -12.24 3.40 13.82
N PHE A 51 -12.64 2.31 13.15
CA PHE A 51 -13.79 1.48 13.50
C PHE A 51 -13.41 0.13 14.12
N GLU A 52 -12.13 -0.24 14.13
CA GLU A 52 -11.58 -1.36 14.91
C GLU A 52 -11.50 -0.98 16.41
N VAL A 53 -12.62 -0.50 16.96
CA VAL A 53 -12.82 -0.38 18.40
C VAL A 53 -13.11 -1.79 18.90
N ASP A 54 -12.22 -2.36 19.71
CA ASP A 54 -12.38 -3.68 20.34
C ASP A 54 -13.82 -3.89 20.81
N GLU A 55 -14.54 -4.83 20.20
CA GLU A 55 -15.82 -5.33 20.74
C GLU A 55 -15.65 -5.76 22.21
N GLU A 56 -14.46 -6.25 22.59
CA GLU A 56 -14.10 -6.57 23.98
C GLU A 56 -14.12 -5.35 24.92
N LYS A 57 -13.73 -4.15 24.45
CA LYS A 57 -13.76 -2.93 25.27
C LYS A 57 -15.18 -2.41 25.49
N LEU A 58 -16.09 -2.63 24.53
CA LEU A 58 -17.49 -2.27 24.65
C LEU A 58 -18.26 -3.27 25.54
N ALA A 59 -17.91 -4.56 25.50
CA ALA A 59 -18.52 -5.59 26.34
C ALA A 59 -18.22 -5.46 27.84
N THR A 60 -17.15 -4.75 28.22
CA THR A 60 -16.80 -4.45 29.62
C THR A 60 -17.46 -3.18 30.19
N ILE A 61 -18.36 -2.52 29.45
CA ILE A 61 -19.07 -1.31 29.90
C ILE A 61 -20.44 -1.64 30.56
N GLU A 62 -20.81 -2.92 30.71
CA GLU A 62 -21.99 -3.35 31.49
C GLU A 62 -21.67 -3.68 32.95
#